data_AF-X1LG50-F1
#
_entry.id   AF-X1LG50-F1
#
_cell.length_a   1.000
_cell.length_b   1.000
_cell.length_c   1.000
_cell.angle_alpha   90.00
_cell.angle_beta   90.00
_cell.angle_gamma   90.00
#
_symmetry.space_group_name_H-M   'P 1'
#
loop_
_entity.id
_entity.type
_entity.pdbx_description
1 polymer ?
#
loop_
_entity_poly.entity_id
_entity_poly.type
_entity_poly.pdbx_seq_one_letter_code
_entity_poly.pdbx_strand_id
1 'polypeptide(L)'
;MEDEAGIDNKIVAVPSEKVDPRFGEIKKTEDLDEHLKKEIETFFADYKKLEKEKYKFVKIKGWGGIDKAKEIIKKAVEKYAGKDK
;
A
#
# COMPACT_ATOMS: atom_id res chain seq x y z
N MET A 1 -3.37 -3.87 -4.44
CA MET A 1 -4.29 -3.57 -5.57
C MET A 1 -3.67 -4.09 -6.85
N GLU A 2 -4.47 -4.23 -7.89
CA GLU A 2 -3.99 -4.50 -9.26
C GLU A 2 -4.53 -3.44 -10.21
N ASP A 3 -3.69 -3.05 -11.15
CA ASP A 3 -4.06 -2.22 -12.28
C ASP A 3 -3.66 -2.93 -13.60
N GLU A 4 -3.75 -2.22 -14.72
CA GLU A 4 -3.40 -2.72 -16.04
C GLU A 4 -1.96 -3.26 -16.17
N ALA A 5 -1.03 -2.81 -15.33
CA ALA A 5 0.36 -3.24 -15.34
C ALA A 5 0.62 -4.43 -14.39
N GLY A 6 -0.42 -4.89 -13.67
CA GLY A 6 -0.38 -6.05 -12.80
C GLY A 6 -0.44 -5.69 -11.32
N ILE A 7 0.36 -6.37 -10.49
CA ILE A 7 0.35 -6.20 -9.03
C ILE A 7 0.98 -4.87 -8.66
N ASP A 8 0.21 -4.01 -8.00
CA ASP A 8 0.61 -2.66 -7.65
C ASP A 8 0.34 -2.38 -6.15
N ASN A 9 1.03 -3.10 -5.27
CA ASN A 9 0.85 -2.95 -3.82
C ASN A 9 1.25 -1.55 -3.33
N LYS A 10 0.45 -0.99 -2.43
CA LYS A 10 0.74 0.28 -1.74
C LYS A 10 1.16 -0.02 -0.31
N ILE A 11 2.35 0.43 0.08
CA ILE A 11 2.80 0.37 1.48
C ILE A 11 2.26 1.59 2.22
N VAL A 12 1.57 1.37 3.33
CA VAL A 12 1.24 2.41 4.30
C VAL A 12 2.25 2.35 5.43
N ALA A 13 2.82 3.49 5.77
CA ALA A 13 3.78 3.64 6.86
C ALA A 13 3.41 4.85 7.70
N VAL A 14 3.77 4.78 8.97
CA VAL A 14 3.64 5.88 9.92
C VAL A 14 5.03 6.35 10.35
N PRO A 15 5.19 7.59 10.83
CA PRO A 15 6.44 8.02 11.44
C PRO A 15 6.87 7.08 12.57
N SER A 16 8.18 6.89 12.73
CA SER A 16 8.67 6.20 13.92
C SER A 16 8.33 7.01 15.18
N GLU A 17 8.15 6.35 16.31
CA GLU A 17 7.83 6.99 17.60
C GLU A 17 8.83 8.09 18.01
N LYS A 18 10.10 7.97 17.59
CA LYS A 18 11.14 9.00 17.80
C LYS A 18 10.91 10.27 16.98
N VAL A 19 10.23 10.16 15.85
CA VAL A 19 9.90 11.27 14.95
C VAL A 19 8.58 11.90 15.35
N ASP A 20 7.56 11.08 15.64
CA ASP A 20 6.26 11.54 16.12
C ASP A 20 5.63 10.50 17.05
N PRO A 21 5.55 10.76 18.37
CA PRO A 21 5.04 9.80 19.34
C PRO A 21 3.54 9.53 19.20
N ARG A 22 2.78 10.37 18.47
CA ARG A 22 1.33 10.16 18.26
C ARG A 22 1.03 8.88 17.49
N PHE A 23 2.00 8.38 16.71
CA PHE A 23 1.87 7.14 15.95
C PHE A 23 2.44 5.93 16.72
N GLY A 24 2.89 6.11 17.96
CA GLY A 24 3.46 5.05 18.79
C GLY A 24 2.51 3.89 19.04
N GLU A 25 1.20 4.12 19.05
CA GLU A 25 0.18 3.09 19.29
C GLU A 25 -0.21 2.30 18.02
N ILE A 26 0.14 2.79 16.84
CA ILE A 26 -0.21 2.13 15.57
C ILE A 26 0.85 1.08 15.25
N LYS A 27 0.53 -0.19 15.56
CA LYS A 27 1.44 -1.33 15.44
C LYS A 27 1.03 -2.34 14.38
N LYS A 28 -0.17 -2.23 13.79
CA LYS A 28 -0.67 -3.08 12.69
C LYS A 28 -1.74 -2.32 11.90
N THR A 29 -2.11 -2.85 10.74
CA THR A 29 -3.07 -2.23 9.83
C THR A 29 -4.46 -2.05 10.46
N GLU A 30 -4.82 -2.91 11.40
CA GLU A 30 -6.08 -2.87 12.15
C GLU A 30 -6.13 -1.72 13.16
N ASP A 31 -4.99 -1.13 13.53
CA ASP A 31 -4.94 0.02 14.43
C ASP A 31 -5.21 1.34 13.68
N LEU A 32 -5.27 1.31 12.34
CA LEU A 32 -5.71 2.45 11.54
C LEU A 32 -7.22 2.61 11.64
N ASP A 33 -7.66 3.88 11.71
CA ASP A 33 -9.07 4.22 11.65
C ASP A 33 -9.75 3.61 10.40
N GLU A 34 -10.91 2.99 10.61
CA GLU A 34 -11.65 2.30 9.55
C GLU A 34 -12.14 3.27 8.46
N HIS A 35 -12.45 4.52 8.80
CA HIS A 35 -12.83 5.53 7.82
C HIS A 35 -11.64 5.90 6.94
N LEU A 36 -10.47 6.14 7.55
CA LEU A 36 -9.24 6.42 6.82
C LEU A 36 -8.89 5.29 5.84
N LYS A 37 -9.02 4.02 6.26
CA LYS A 37 -8.80 2.88 5.37
C LYS A 37 -9.74 2.91 4.15
N LYS A 38 -11.01 3.22 4.36
CA LYS A 38 -12.01 3.34 3.28
C LYS A 38 -11.74 4.53 2.36
N GLU A 39 -11.30 5.67 2.91
CA GLU A 39 -10.92 6.84 2.12
C GLU A 39 -9.76 6.50 1.18
N ILE A 40 -8.73 5.81 1.67
CA ILE A 40 -7.58 5.36 0.87
C ILE A 40 -8.03 4.38 -0.23
N GLU A 41 -8.87 3.39 0.11
CA GLU A 41 -9.40 2.44 -0.87
C GLU A 41 -10.21 3.15 -1.96
N THR A 42 -11.09 4.07 -1.57
CA THR A 42 -11.95 4.84 -2.48
C THR A 42 -11.11 5.70 -3.42
N PHE A 43 -10.11 6.40 -2.87
CA PHE A 43 -9.18 7.20 -3.67
C PHE A 43 -8.55 6.35 -4.79
N PHE A 44 -7.95 5.20 -4.46
CA PHE A 44 -7.31 4.36 -5.47
C PHE A 44 -8.31 3.67 -6.41
N ALA A 45 -9.54 3.41 -5.98
CA ALA A 45 -10.57 2.86 -6.85
C ALA A 45 -11.01 3.87 -7.92
N ASP A 46 -11.07 5.16 -7.60
CA ASP A 46 -11.65 6.19 -8.46
C ASP A 46 -10.64 7.11 -9.17
N TYR A 47 -9.38 7.22 -8.71
CA TYR A 47 -8.49 8.29 -9.22
C TYR A 47 -8.21 8.22 -10.73
N LYS A 48 -8.21 7.02 -11.33
CA LYS A 48 -8.00 6.80 -12.77
C LYS A 48 -9.28 6.91 -13.61
N LYS A 49 -10.44 7.15 -13.01
CA LYS A 49 -11.75 7.04 -13.68
C LYS A 49 -11.95 7.93 -14.90
N LEU A 50 -11.23 9.06 -14.98
CA LEU A 50 -11.30 10.01 -16.10
C LEU A 50 -10.23 9.80 -17.17
N GLU A 51 -9.34 8.82 -17.01
CA GLU A 51 -8.24 8.58 -17.93
C GLU A 51 -8.76 7.88 -19.19
N LYS A 52 -8.91 8.64 -20.28
CA LYS A 52 -9.38 8.15 -21.57
C LYS A 52 -8.30 7.25 -22.20
N GLU A 53 -8.64 5.97 -22.35
CA GLU A 53 -8.01 4.94 -23.21
C GLU A 53 -6.97 3.97 -22.61
N LYS A 54 -6.35 4.19 -21.43
CA LYS A 54 -5.31 3.25 -20.92
C LYS A 54 -5.61 2.53 -19.60
N TYR A 55 -6.46 3.06 -18.74
CA TYR A 55 -6.36 2.77 -17.30
C TYR A 55 -7.72 2.54 -16.63
N LYS A 56 -8.52 1.65 -17.22
CA LYS A 56 -9.95 1.51 -16.91
C LYS A 56 -10.29 0.76 -15.63
N PHE A 57 -9.35 0.06 -15.00
CA PHE A 57 -9.69 -0.72 -13.81
C PHE A 57 -8.57 -0.67 -12.77
N VAL A 58 -8.97 -0.32 -11.56
CA VAL A 58 -8.22 -0.64 -10.35
C VAL A 58 -9.03 -1.68 -9.60
N LYS A 59 -8.41 -2.81 -9.28
CA LYS A 59 -8.99 -3.82 -8.41
C LYS A 59 -8.38 -3.74 -7.02
N ILE A 60 -9.15 -3.25 -6.06
CA ILE A 60 -8.79 -3.32 -4.65
C ILE A 60 -8.88 -4.78 -4.20
N LYS A 61 -7.78 -5.31 -3.65
CA LYS A 61 -7.67 -6.68 -3.11
C LYS A 61 -7.73 -6.73 -1.58
N GLY A 62 -8.06 -5.59 -0.97
CA GLY A 62 -8.04 -5.40 0.47
C GLY A 62 -6.66 -5.10 1.04
N TRP A 63 -6.61 -5.03 2.36
CA TRP A 63 -5.43 -4.72 3.16
C TRP A 63 -4.59 -5.95 3.49
N GLY A 64 -3.28 -5.75 3.55
CA GLY A 64 -2.33 -6.74 4.06
C GLY A 64 -1.85 -6.40 5.47
N GLY A 65 -1.35 -7.42 6.19
CA GLY A 65 -0.68 -7.22 7.47
C GLY A 65 0.81 -6.84 7.31
N ILE A 66 1.46 -6.60 8.45
CA ILE A 66 2.86 -6.15 8.52
C ILE A 66 3.84 -7.11 7.86
N ASP A 67 3.68 -8.42 8.05
CA ASP A 67 4.66 -9.39 7.52
C ASP A 67 4.69 -9.38 6.00
N LYS A 68 3.51 -9.27 5.37
CA LYS A 68 3.38 -9.11 3.92
C LYS A 68 4.02 -7.81 3.44
N ALA A 69 3.85 -6.71 4.18
CA ALA A 69 4.49 -5.44 3.84
C ALA A 69 6.02 -5.53 3.91
N LYS A 70 6.56 -6.14 4.98
CA LYS A 70 8.00 -6.37 5.14
C LYS A 70 8.57 -7.27 4.04
N GLU A 71 7.85 -8.33 3.69
CA GLU A 71 8.24 -9.24 2.59
C GLU A 71 8.32 -8.51 1.26
N ILE A 72 7.31 -7.69 0.91
CA ILE A 72 7.29 -6.90 -0.33
C ILE A 72 8.48 -5.93 -0.37
N ILE A 73 8.74 -5.21 0.73
CA ILE A 73 9.88 -4.28 0.83
C ILE A 73 11.19 -5.03 0.66
N LYS A 74 11.37 -6.17 1.35
CA LYS A 74 12.59 -6.98 1.27
C LYS A 74 12.84 -7.44 -0.17
N LYS A 75 11.82 -8.02 -0.84
CA LYS A 75 11.91 -8.45 -2.24
C LYS A 75 12.26 -7.30 -3.18
N ALA A 76 11.66 -6.12 -2.98
CA ALA A 76 11.98 -4.94 -3.78
C ALA A 76 13.45 -4.50 -3.62
N VAL A 77 13.97 -4.53 -2.39
CA VAL A 77 15.39 -4.24 -2.11
C VAL A 77 16.32 -5.28 -2.72
N GLU A 78 16.00 -6.57 -2.60
CA GLU A 78 16.81 -7.67 -3.17
C GLU A 78 16.87 -7.61 -4.69
N LYS A 79 15.72 -7.36 -5.33
CA LYS A 79 15.61 -7.17 -6.78
C LYS A 79 16.41 -5.96 -7.25
N TYR A 80 16.32 -4.84 -6.53
CA TYR A 80 17.12 -3.64 -6.82
C TYR A 80 18.63 -3.92 -6.68
N ALA A 81 19.03 -4.66 -5.65
CA ALA A 81 20.43 -5.05 -5.41
C ALA A 81 20.94 -6.13 -6.38
N GLY A 82 20.11 -6.64 -7.29
CA GLY A 82 20.49 -7.67 -8.26
C GLY A 82 20.74 -9.05 -7.64
N LYS A 83 20.24 -9.30 -6.42
CA LYS A 83 20.37 -10.57 -5.70
C LYS A 83 19.32 -11.62 -6.09
N ASP A 84 18.37 -11.22 -6.95
CA ASP A 84 17.26 -12.02 -7.44
C ASP A 84 17.48 -12.26 -8.95
N LYS A 85 18.56 -12.97 -9.29
CA LYS A 85 18.89 -13.46 -10.63
C LYS A 85 19.07 -14.97 -10.62
#